data_AF-A0A5D0HN32-F1
#
_entry.id   AF-A0A5D0HN32-F1
#
_cell.length_a   1.000
_cell.length_b   1.000
_cell.length_c   1.000
_cell.angle_alpha   90.00
_cell.angle_beta   90.00
_cell.angle_gamma   90.00
#
_symmetry.space_group_name_H-M   'P 1'
#
loop_
_entity.id
_entity.type
_entity.pdbx_description
1 polymer ?
#
loop_
_entity_poly.entity_id
_entity_poly.type
_entity_poly.pdbx_seq_one_letter_code
_entity_poly.pdbx_strand_id
1 'polypeptide(L)'
;MKIKVLIGLILFTTSLRLLSQTKPGEIYIYPKDNELKIMKNLDNGAPVDASKFEYATDLRIFKNENDLDNIENAIFIFNKCAEYKDDNLVIKADCKKGIFEVFLNGNEEKTKLKFWYCENNSNWKFTRKEEEYTNCLKSTNESESTEDEKKTDYTDIVKMKPLNLKVYANDESFDKQNRILKISANKSSVRLLKQRKGDEGVLEKEAKAVSTKGNVIVLLRNYNIKDIEKITVSMNEKDFVYNMSFDISNPKDSGDKPEKEEKEEQTDSKPEEVKSTSGDITAVTKRLKEDYDKIKNIDILNKEDYVVLKNYQSNLKAIKEKLKQDLDLESKALYEKIIKTSPDWIVLNPIPDAIKNSDKVEISVVIDRANKTEDKILVGSYLTIGGLSYDGGGNFFITGLRNNKVFTDSITVGDSKELRARIGNKNQTSLGYGLSGEVSFRTGSLIRPTLNIGAFVPFEEDISPYLALGPGVSLTGEKVKIRFAAGLAYGKVNAISEQYIDRDLSSFSNLTNENLVEKVWDSSWYISFGIRYVFKKDDKD
;
A
#
# COMPACT_ATOMS: atom_id res chain seq x y z
N MET A 1 7.09 32.22 36.80
CA MET A 1 7.72 31.18 35.96
C MET A 1 7.18 31.34 34.53
N LYS A 2 7.98 31.86 33.60
CA LYS A 2 7.57 32.16 32.21
C LYS A 2 8.29 31.20 31.26
N ILE A 3 7.55 30.33 30.57
CA ILE A 3 8.09 29.43 29.55
C ILE A 3 7.96 30.15 28.20
N LYS A 4 9.10 30.47 27.57
CA LYS A 4 9.18 30.86 26.15
C LYS A 4 9.49 29.60 25.34
N VAL A 5 8.57 29.24 24.44
CA VAL A 5 8.81 28.22 23.41
C VAL A 5 9.48 28.90 22.22
N LEU A 6 10.68 28.46 21.88
CA LEU A 6 11.46 28.92 20.73
C LEU A 6 11.34 27.85 19.63
N ILE A 7 10.73 28.20 18.51
CA ILE A 7 10.68 27.38 17.28
C ILE A 7 11.89 27.78 16.43
N GLY A 8 12.89 26.91 16.35
CA GLY A 8 14.07 27.07 15.50
C GLY A 8 13.85 26.37 14.16
N LEU A 9 13.74 27.15 13.08
CA LEU A 9 13.73 26.70 11.70
C LEU A 9 15.18 26.58 11.21
N ILE A 10 15.67 25.37 10.93
CA ILE A 10 17.00 25.12 10.36
C ILE A 10 16.86 25.09 8.84
N LEU A 11 17.45 26.08 8.17
CA LEU A 11 17.68 26.08 6.71
C LEU A 11 19.10 25.57 6.45
N PHE A 12 19.22 24.38 5.88
CA PHE A 12 20.46 23.87 5.29
C PHE A 12 20.50 24.27 3.82
N THR A 13 21.41 25.16 3.45
CA THR A 13 21.78 25.43 2.05
C THR A 13 23.08 24.68 1.74
N THR A 14 22.97 23.53 1.07
CA THR A 14 24.12 22.86 0.45
C THR A 14 24.12 23.10 -1.04
N SER A 15 25.25 23.62 -1.53
CA SER A 15 25.55 23.93 -2.91
C SER A 15 25.58 22.65 -3.77
N LEU A 16 24.68 22.52 -4.75
CA LEU A 16 24.77 21.46 -5.75
C LEU A 16 25.92 21.75 -6.72
N ARG A 17 26.95 20.89 -6.71
CA ARG A 17 27.90 20.74 -7.81
C ARG A 17 27.22 19.97 -8.95
N LEU A 18 27.31 20.51 -10.17
CA LEU A 18 27.01 19.79 -11.41
C LEU A 18 27.90 18.54 -11.49
N LEU A 19 27.30 17.37 -11.34
CA LEU A 19 27.87 16.10 -11.79
C LEU A 19 27.18 15.76 -13.12
N SER A 20 27.93 15.78 -14.22
CA SER A 20 27.54 15.12 -15.46
C SER A 20 27.42 13.63 -15.18
N GLN A 21 26.20 13.09 -15.11
CA GLN A 21 25.97 11.67 -14.95
C GLN A 21 24.99 11.14 -15.99
N THR A 22 25.54 10.34 -16.90
CA THR A 22 24.94 9.54 -17.97
C THR A 22 24.23 8.28 -17.45
N LYS A 23 23.82 8.23 -16.17
CA LYS A 23 23.18 7.03 -15.61
C LYS A 23 21.73 6.88 -16.11
N PRO A 24 21.33 5.69 -16.58
CA PRO A 24 19.96 5.45 -17.01
C PRO A 24 19.00 5.48 -15.82
N GLY A 25 17.76 5.94 -16.05
CA GLY A 25 16.72 6.10 -15.03
C GLY A 25 15.34 6.32 -15.67
N GLU A 26 14.32 6.54 -14.83
CA GLU A 26 12.96 6.83 -15.30
C GLU A 26 12.86 8.27 -15.80
N ILE A 27 12.27 8.45 -16.99
CA ILE A 27 11.91 9.75 -17.54
C ILE A 27 10.40 9.96 -17.46
N TYR A 28 10.00 11.17 -17.08
CA TYR A 28 8.64 11.68 -17.16
C TYR A 28 8.52 12.75 -18.24
N ILE A 29 7.52 12.63 -19.11
CA ILE A 29 7.19 13.60 -20.15
C ILE A 29 5.81 14.17 -19.87
N TYR A 30 5.65 15.48 -19.93
CA TYR A 30 4.35 16.13 -19.75
C TYR A 30 4.29 17.46 -20.50
N PRO A 31 3.10 17.91 -20.94
CA PRO A 31 2.92 19.24 -21.49
C PRO A 31 2.94 20.31 -20.40
N LYS A 32 3.63 21.42 -20.66
CA LYS A 32 3.55 22.67 -19.90
C LYS A 32 3.84 23.85 -20.82
N ASP A 33 2.99 24.87 -20.78
CA ASP A 33 3.15 26.11 -21.54
C ASP A 33 3.37 25.90 -23.06
N ASN A 34 2.59 24.99 -23.67
CA ASN A 34 2.71 24.56 -25.08
C ASN A 34 4.05 23.89 -25.46
N GLU A 35 4.84 23.43 -24.49
CA GLU A 35 6.07 22.69 -24.71
C GLU A 35 6.03 21.32 -23.99
N LEU A 36 6.69 20.31 -24.57
CA LEU A 36 6.95 19.06 -23.87
C LEU A 36 8.11 19.25 -22.91
N LYS A 37 7.84 19.07 -21.62
CA LYS A 37 8.87 19.04 -20.58
C LYS A 37 9.29 17.60 -20.34
N ILE A 38 10.59 17.41 -20.15
CA ILE A 38 11.20 16.13 -19.83
C ILE A 38 11.83 16.25 -18.45
N MET A 39 11.43 15.38 -17.53
CA MET A 39 11.95 15.31 -16.17
C MET A 39 12.54 13.94 -15.90
N LYS A 40 13.57 13.89 -15.04
CA LYS A 40 14.13 12.64 -14.53
C LYS A 40 13.72 12.43 -13.07
N ASN A 41 13.32 11.22 -12.71
CA ASN A 41 13.11 10.89 -11.30
C ASN A 41 14.45 10.86 -10.56
N LEU A 42 14.57 11.60 -9.46
CA LEU A 42 15.69 11.51 -8.51
C LEU A 42 15.14 11.03 -7.18
N ASP A 43 15.86 10.10 -6.55
CA ASP A 43 15.55 9.43 -5.27
C ASP A 43 15.23 10.35 -4.06
N ASN A 44 15.20 11.68 -4.24
CA ASN A 44 14.93 12.67 -3.19
C ASN A 44 13.92 13.78 -3.59
N GLY A 45 13.02 13.53 -4.55
CA GLY A 45 11.78 14.29 -4.72
C GLY A 45 11.88 15.70 -5.31
N ALA A 46 13.00 16.07 -5.94
CA ALA A 46 13.12 17.32 -6.69
C ALA A 46 13.23 17.04 -8.20
N PRO A 47 12.31 17.59 -9.03
CA PRO A 47 12.44 17.61 -10.48
C PRO A 47 13.77 18.21 -10.93
N VAL A 48 14.45 17.55 -11.86
CA VAL A 48 15.59 18.14 -12.58
C VAL A 48 15.32 18.07 -14.07
N ASP A 49 15.59 19.18 -14.76
CA ASP A 49 15.50 19.29 -16.22
C ASP A 49 16.35 18.20 -16.89
N ALA A 50 15.68 17.31 -17.61
CA ALA A 50 16.27 16.15 -18.26
C ALA A 50 16.59 16.40 -19.74
N SER A 51 16.61 17.66 -20.19
CA SER A 51 16.98 18.04 -21.56
C SER A 51 18.34 17.51 -22.04
N LYS A 52 19.22 17.07 -21.13
CA LYS A 52 20.55 16.50 -21.41
C LYS A 52 20.64 14.97 -21.30
N PHE A 53 19.51 14.27 -21.30
CA PHE A 53 19.50 12.85 -21.06
C PHE A 53 19.69 12.01 -22.33
N GLU A 54 20.53 10.98 -22.25
CA GLU A 54 20.85 10.10 -23.39
C GLU A 54 20.08 8.77 -23.37
N TYR A 55 19.89 8.10 -22.21
CA TYR A 55 19.40 6.69 -22.16
C TYR A 55 18.44 6.36 -21.01
N ALA A 56 17.20 5.91 -21.27
CA ALA A 56 16.19 5.67 -20.21
C ALA A 56 15.93 4.20 -19.97
N THR A 57 15.70 3.80 -18.72
CA THR A 57 15.15 2.46 -18.41
C THR A 57 13.65 2.40 -18.59
N ASP A 58 12.96 3.52 -18.37
CA ASP A 58 11.50 3.63 -18.43
C ASP A 58 11.10 5.03 -18.91
N LEU A 59 9.96 5.10 -19.60
CA LEU A 59 9.40 6.33 -20.17
C LEU A 59 7.92 6.41 -19.80
N ARG A 60 7.56 7.40 -18.98
CA ARG A 60 6.17 7.65 -18.59
C ARG A 60 5.71 9.00 -19.09
N ILE A 61 4.52 9.04 -19.68
CA ILE A 61 3.96 10.27 -20.25
C ILE A 61 2.70 10.65 -19.48
N PHE A 62 2.59 11.91 -19.09
CA PHE A 62 1.47 12.46 -18.33
C PHE A 62 0.72 13.49 -19.17
N LYS A 63 -0.58 13.67 -18.87
CA LYS A 63 -1.44 14.62 -19.59
C LYS A 63 -1.15 16.07 -19.24
N ASN A 64 -0.61 16.33 -18.04
CA ASN A 64 -0.24 17.65 -17.54
C ASN A 64 0.70 17.50 -16.33
N GLU A 65 1.23 18.62 -15.83
CA GLU A 65 2.17 18.64 -14.70
C GLU A 65 1.56 18.16 -13.37
N ASN A 66 0.27 18.41 -13.13
CA ASN A 66 -0.38 18.04 -11.87
C ASN A 66 -0.52 16.52 -11.69
N ASP A 67 -0.41 15.75 -12.77
CA ASP A 67 -0.48 14.30 -12.74
C ASP A 67 0.83 13.63 -12.30
N LEU A 68 1.94 14.38 -12.18
CA LEU A 68 3.25 13.83 -11.81
C LEU A 68 3.26 13.19 -10.41
N ASP A 69 2.44 13.68 -9.49
CA ASP A 69 2.33 13.15 -8.12
C ASP A 69 1.50 11.86 -8.04
N ASN A 70 0.76 11.51 -9.09
CA ASN A 70 -0.04 10.30 -9.17
C ASN A 70 0.41 9.41 -10.32
N ILE A 71 1.29 8.46 -9.99
CA ILE A 71 1.90 7.56 -10.97
C ILE A 71 0.90 6.70 -11.76
N GLU A 72 -0.31 6.53 -11.25
CA GLU A 72 -1.41 5.82 -11.92
C GLU A 72 -1.97 6.59 -13.13
N ASN A 73 -1.77 7.91 -13.17
CA ASN A 73 -2.19 8.78 -14.28
C ASN A 73 -1.21 8.73 -15.48
N ALA A 74 -0.10 8.00 -15.34
CA ALA A 74 0.86 7.81 -16.42
C ALA A 74 0.27 6.98 -17.57
N ILE A 75 0.45 7.45 -18.79
CA ILE A 75 0.12 6.74 -20.02
C ILE A 75 1.24 5.74 -20.31
N PHE A 76 0.96 4.45 -20.12
CA PHE A 76 1.88 3.36 -20.45
C PHE A 76 1.71 2.90 -21.90
N ILE A 77 2.70 3.18 -22.74
CA ILE A 77 2.58 2.98 -24.20
C ILE A 77 2.92 1.53 -24.60
N PHE A 78 3.70 0.82 -23.80
CA PHE A 78 4.27 -0.48 -24.18
C PHE A 78 3.27 -1.63 -24.31
N ASN A 79 2.19 -1.61 -23.54
CA ASN A 79 1.32 -2.80 -23.47
C ASN A 79 0.39 -2.99 -24.67
N LYS A 80 0.31 -2.02 -25.61
CA LYS A 80 -0.71 -2.10 -26.69
C LYS A 80 -0.27 -1.69 -28.09
N CYS A 81 0.95 -1.18 -28.31
CA CYS A 81 1.36 -0.61 -29.63
C CYS A 81 0.26 0.28 -30.24
N ALA A 82 -0.42 1.03 -29.38
CA ALA A 82 -1.61 1.79 -29.74
C ALA A 82 -1.23 3.26 -29.84
N GLU A 83 -1.78 3.94 -30.84
CA GLU A 83 -1.75 5.40 -30.87
C GLU A 83 -2.61 5.92 -29.71
N TYR A 84 -2.06 6.87 -28.96
CA TYR A 84 -2.81 7.63 -27.98
C TYR A 84 -3.04 9.03 -28.53
N LYS A 85 -4.27 9.52 -28.47
CA LYS A 85 -4.62 10.86 -28.93
C LYS A 85 -5.60 11.51 -27.97
N ASP A 86 -5.24 12.70 -27.53
CA ASP A 86 -6.06 13.64 -26.78
C ASP A 86 -5.97 15.02 -27.46
N ASP A 87 -6.75 15.99 -27.02
CA ASP A 87 -6.81 17.33 -27.62
C ASP A 87 -5.44 18.03 -27.61
N ASN A 88 -4.64 17.77 -26.57
CA ASN A 88 -3.35 18.43 -26.35
C ASN A 88 -2.14 17.53 -26.57
N LEU A 89 -2.30 16.21 -26.60
CA LEU A 89 -1.19 15.25 -26.60
C LEU A 89 -1.47 14.09 -27.57
N VAL A 90 -0.52 13.84 -28.48
CA VAL A 90 -0.57 12.70 -29.40
C VAL A 90 0.69 11.85 -29.22
N ILE A 91 0.52 10.55 -29.07
CA ILE A 91 1.61 9.58 -29.00
C ILE A 91 1.41 8.58 -30.13
N LYS A 92 2.41 8.45 -31.00
CA LYS A 92 2.45 7.46 -32.07
C LYS A 92 3.55 6.45 -31.76
N ALA A 93 3.21 5.17 -31.82
CA ALA A 93 4.15 4.07 -31.62
C ALA A 93 4.25 3.23 -32.89
N ASP A 94 5.42 3.18 -33.51
CA ASP A 94 5.75 2.19 -34.55
C ASP A 94 6.62 1.11 -33.92
N CYS A 95 5.97 0.16 -33.25
CA CYS A 95 6.64 -0.94 -32.56
C CYS A 95 7.49 -1.80 -33.49
N LYS A 96 7.12 -1.92 -34.78
CA LYS A 96 7.91 -2.68 -35.76
C LYS A 96 9.26 -2.03 -36.03
N LYS A 97 9.33 -0.70 -35.93
CA LYS A 97 10.56 0.07 -36.08
C LYS A 97 11.18 0.49 -34.76
N GLY A 98 10.59 0.12 -33.61
CA GLY A 98 11.03 0.56 -32.29
C GLY A 98 10.98 2.08 -32.11
N ILE A 99 10.04 2.79 -32.74
CA ILE A 99 9.96 4.26 -32.70
C ILE A 99 8.76 4.71 -31.88
N PHE A 100 8.96 5.72 -31.04
CA PHE A 100 7.91 6.43 -30.32
C PHE A 100 8.01 7.93 -30.59
N GLU A 101 6.90 8.54 -30.98
CA GLU A 101 6.81 9.98 -31.26
C GLU A 101 5.72 10.61 -30.40
N VAL A 102 6.07 11.70 -29.71
CA VAL A 102 5.18 12.46 -28.82
C VAL A 102 5.03 13.86 -29.37
N PHE A 103 3.79 14.35 -29.50
CA PHE A 103 3.46 15.64 -30.08
C PHE A 103 2.48 16.41 -29.18
N LEU A 104 2.54 17.74 -29.23
CA LEU A 104 1.51 18.60 -28.67
C LEU A 104 0.62 19.19 -29.75
N ASN A 105 -0.65 19.38 -29.42
CA ASN A 105 -1.63 20.11 -30.23
C ASN A 105 -1.73 19.60 -31.69
N GLY A 106 -1.64 18.29 -31.87
CA GLY A 106 -2.20 17.64 -33.06
C GLY A 106 -1.37 17.52 -34.33
N ASN A 107 -0.11 18.01 -34.42
CA ASN A 107 0.95 17.58 -35.39
C ASN A 107 2.06 18.63 -35.65
N GLU A 108 2.29 19.64 -34.82
CA GLU A 108 3.37 20.58 -35.13
C GLU A 108 4.75 19.92 -35.00
N GLU A 109 5.53 19.84 -36.09
CA GLU A 109 6.89 19.27 -36.06
C GLU A 109 7.80 19.92 -35.00
N LYS A 110 7.49 21.17 -34.61
CA LYS A 110 8.22 21.94 -33.59
C LYS A 110 8.07 21.39 -32.18
N THR A 111 7.00 20.65 -31.87
CA THR A 111 6.75 20.08 -30.54
C THR A 111 7.00 18.58 -30.48
N LYS A 112 7.62 18.01 -31.52
CA LYS A 112 7.86 16.57 -31.65
C LYS A 112 9.06 16.10 -30.82
N LEU A 113 8.83 15.13 -29.94
CA LEU A 113 9.89 14.33 -29.34
C LEU A 113 9.88 12.92 -29.93
N LYS A 114 11.04 12.49 -30.46
CA LYS A 114 11.25 11.15 -31.01
C LYS A 114 12.16 10.34 -30.08
N PHE A 115 11.72 9.13 -29.76
CA PHE A 115 12.45 8.14 -28.99
C PHE A 115 12.57 6.85 -29.80
N TRP A 116 13.68 6.16 -29.59
CA TRP A 116 13.95 4.84 -30.11
C TRP A 116 14.00 3.85 -28.97
N TYR A 117 13.47 2.66 -29.19
CA TYR A 117 13.39 1.58 -28.22
C TYR A 117 14.14 0.37 -28.73
N CYS A 118 14.96 -0.21 -27.86
CA CYS A 118 15.64 -1.47 -28.12
C CYS A 118 15.57 -2.38 -26.90
N GLU A 119 15.16 -3.63 -27.09
CA GLU A 119 14.95 -4.63 -26.03
C GLU A 119 16.12 -5.62 -25.97
N ASN A 120 17.35 -5.11 -25.99
CA ASN A 120 18.53 -5.95 -25.79
C ASN A 120 19.02 -5.82 -24.34
N ASN A 121 19.65 -6.85 -23.78
CA ASN A 121 20.00 -7.06 -22.36
C ASN A 121 20.87 -5.96 -21.67
N SER A 122 21.02 -4.76 -22.22
CA SER A 122 21.64 -3.61 -21.55
C SER A 122 20.65 -2.88 -20.63
N ASN A 123 21.17 -2.29 -19.55
CA ASN A 123 20.45 -1.58 -18.49
C ASN A 123 19.69 -0.29 -18.93
N TRP A 124 19.31 -0.14 -20.20
CA TRP A 124 18.53 0.98 -20.74
C TRP A 124 17.69 0.50 -21.94
N LYS A 125 16.48 1.04 -22.06
CA LYS A 125 15.45 0.66 -23.05
C LYS A 125 15.18 1.74 -24.10
N PHE A 126 15.48 3.00 -23.81
CA PHE A 126 15.13 4.14 -24.67
C PHE A 126 16.31 5.06 -24.96
N THR A 127 16.42 5.57 -26.19
CA THR A 127 17.38 6.63 -26.57
C THR A 127 16.73 7.67 -27.49
N ARG A 128 17.30 8.88 -27.52
CA ARG A 128 16.93 9.92 -28.51
C ARG A 128 17.81 9.91 -29.76
N LYS A 129 18.87 9.11 -29.79
CA LYS A 129 19.84 9.05 -30.91
C LYS A 129 19.60 7.81 -31.77
N GLU A 130 19.36 8.02 -33.05
CA GLU A 130 19.11 6.95 -34.03
C GLU A 130 20.34 6.05 -34.24
N GLU A 131 21.54 6.60 -34.15
CA GLU A 131 22.80 5.84 -34.30
C GLU A 131 22.94 4.77 -33.21
N GLU A 132 22.59 5.10 -31.95
CA GLU A 132 22.63 4.17 -30.81
C GLU A 132 21.61 3.04 -30.97
N TYR A 133 20.41 3.37 -31.47
CA TYR A 133 19.40 2.38 -31.83
C TYR A 133 19.87 1.46 -32.96
N THR A 134 20.47 2.02 -34.00
CA THR A 134 21.01 1.24 -35.14
C THR A 134 22.12 0.30 -34.69
N ASN A 135 22.99 0.74 -33.78
CA ASN A 135 24.02 -0.10 -33.19
C ASN A 135 23.41 -1.22 -32.33
N CYS A 136 22.33 -0.93 -31.59
CA CYS A 136 21.59 -1.94 -30.84
C CYS A 136 21.00 -3.01 -31.78
N LEU A 137 20.33 -2.63 -32.87
CA LEU A 137 19.79 -3.58 -33.85
C LEU A 137 20.87 -4.44 -34.52
N LYS A 138 22.03 -3.87 -34.83
CA LYS A 138 23.15 -4.62 -35.42
C LYS A 138 23.65 -5.71 -34.47
N SER A 139 23.75 -5.40 -33.17
CA SER A 139 24.11 -6.39 -32.16
C SER A 139 23.08 -7.53 -32.02
N THR A 140 21.80 -7.25 -32.31
CA THR A 140 20.72 -8.25 -32.28
C THR A 140 20.72 -9.13 -33.54
N ASN A 141 21.07 -8.59 -34.70
CA ASN A 141 21.04 -9.33 -35.96
C ASN A 141 22.33 -10.15 -36.20
N GLU A 142 23.45 -9.81 -35.56
CA GLU A 142 24.67 -10.64 -35.60
C GLU A 142 24.56 -11.95 -34.78
N SER A 143 23.46 -12.19 -34.05
CA SER A 143 23.17 -13.48 -33.42
C SER A 143 22.30 -14.42 -34.28
N GLU A 144 21.79 -13.97 -35.43
CA GLU A 144 21.09 -14.83 -36.40
C GLU A 144 21.99 -15.11 -37.61
N SER A 145 23.20 -15.63 -37.36
CA SER A 145 23.88 -16.41 -38.39
C SER A 145 23.07 -17.68 -38.62
N THR A 146 22.78 -18.03 -39.87
CA THR A 146 22.24 -19.31 -40.32
C THR A 146 22.91 -20.47 -39.57
N GLU A 147 22.28 -20.94 -38.48
CA GLU A 147 22.70 -22.15 -37.80
C GLU A 147 22.25 -23.32 -38.66
N ASP A 148 23.22 -23.94 -39.32
CA ASP A 148 23.19 -25.38 -39.57
C ASP A 148 22.69 -26.06 -38.28
N GLU A 149 21.70 -26.96 -38.40
CA GLU A 149 21.11 -27.72 -37.31
C GLU A 149 22.18 -28.27 -36.35
N LYS A 150 22.55 -27.48 -35.33
CA LYS A 150 23.47 -27.94 -34.29
C LYS A 150 22.75 -29.05 -33.55
N LYS A 151 23.29 -30.27 -33.70
CA LYS A 151 22.87 -31.42 -32.91
C LYS A 151 22.96 -31.05 -31.43
N THR A 152 21.81 -31.03 -30.79
CA THR A 152 21.64 -30.79 -29.35
C THR A 152 22.11 -32.06 -28.63
N ASP A 153 22.91 -31.91 -27.58
CA ASP A 153 23.51 -33.01 -26.82
C ASP A 153 23.21 -32.84 -25.31
N TYR A 154 23.46 -33.86 -24.50
CA TYR A 154 23.26 -33.84 -23.04
C TYR A 154 23.96 -32.66 -22.36
N THR A 155 25.06 -32.16 -22.93
CA THR A 155 25.77 -30.99 -22.42
C THR A 155 24.90 -29.73 -22.40
N ASP A 156 23.85 -29.64 -23.22
CA ASP A 156 22.95 -28.48 -23.26
C ASP A 156 22.08 -28.40 -22.01
N ILE A 157 21.66 -29.55 -21.44
CA ILE A 157 20.97 -29.58 -20.13
C ILE A 157 21.91 -29.10 -19.02
N VAL A 158 23.17 -29.54 -19.04
CA VAL A 158 24.17 -29.16 -18.03
C VAL A 158 24.51 -27.66 -18.12
N LYS A 159 24.58 -27.12 -19.34
CA LYS A 159 24.86 -25.70 -19.63
C LYS A 159 23.67 -24.77 -19.37
N MET A 160 22.45 -25.29 -19.20
CA MET A 160 21.30 -24.46 -18.83
C MET A 160 21.65 -23.62 -17.59
N LYS A 161 21.18 -22.37 -17.57
CA LYS A 161 21.29 -21.51 -16.39
C LYS A 161 20.67 -22.22 -15.17
N PRO A 162 21.37 -22.30 -14.02
CA PRO A 162 20.83 -22.90 -12.80
C PRO A 162 19.48 -22.31 -12.44
N LEU A 163 18.54 -23.16 -12.04
CA LEU A 163 17.28 -22.70 -11.50
C LEU A 163 17.56 -21.95 -10.20
N ASN A 164 17.23 -20.66 -10.20
CA ASN A 164 17.40 -19.76 -9.07
C ASN A 164 16.06 -19.08 -8.78
N LEU A 165 15.40 -19.53 -7.72
CA LEU A 165 14.11 -19.04 -7.27
C LEU A 165 14.29 -18.36 -5.92
N LYS A 166 13.75 -17.15 -5.76
CA LYS A 166 13.68 -16.49 -4.46
C LYS A 166 12.44 -16.99 -3.74
N VAL A 167 12.54 -18.18 -3.14
CA VAL A 167 11.45 -18.79 -2.36
C VAL A 167 10.82 -17.72 -1.46
N TYR A 168 9.51 -17.50 -1.60
CA TYR A 168 8.78 -16.53 -0.79
C TYR A 168 8.63 -17.10 0.62
N ALA A 169 9.71 -17.03 1.38
CA ALA A 169 9.83 -17.47 2.76
C ALA A 169 10.13 -16.26 3.65
N ASN A 170 9.35 -15.19 3.51
CA ASN A 170 9.43 -14.10 4.47
C ASN A 170 8.54 -14.43 5.67
N ASP A 171 9.17 -14.59 6.83
CA ASP A 171 8.50 -14.63 8.15
C ASP A 171 7.55 -13.43 8.35
N GLU A 172 7.74 -12.34 7.60
CA GLU A 172 6.86 -11.16 7.55
C GLU A 172 5.42 -11.50 7.12
N SER A 173 5.21 -12.55 6.32
CA SER A 173 3.86 -13.01 5.97
C SER A 173 3.05 -13.50 7.19
N PHE A 174 3.75 -13.90 8.26
CA PHE A 174 3.16 -14.31 9.54
C PHE A 174 2.99 -13.17 10.54
N ASP A 175 3.22 -11.91 10.15
CA ASP A 175 2.85 -10.80 11.01
C ASP A 175 1.35 -10.90 11.36
N LYS A 176 1.04 -10.82 12.66
CA LYS A 176 -0.32 -10.87 13.21
C LYS A 176 -1.25 -9.80 12.60
N GLN A 177 -0.67 -8.75 12.02
CA GLN A 177 -1.37 -7.66 11.34
C GLN A 177 -1.75 -8.00 9.90
N ASN A 178 -1.00 -8.85 9.22
CA ASN A 178 -1.26 -9.21 7.83
C ASN A 178 -2.51 -10.09 7.70
N ARG A 179 -3.14 -10.00 6.53
CA ARG A 179 -4.24 -10.87 6.10
C ARG A 179 -3.90 -11.51 4.78
N ILE A 180 -4.47 -12.68 4.56
CA ILE A 180 -4.20 -13.48 3.36
C ILE A 180 -5.51 -13.66 2.62
N LEU A 181 -5.58 -13.09 1.43
CA LEU A 181 -6.69 -13.27 0.52
C LEU A 181 -6.38 -14.46 -0.39
N LYS A 182 -6.96 -15.62 -0.10
CA LYS A 182 -6.81 -16.83 -0.91
C LYS A 182 -7.88 -16.88 -1.98
N ILE A 183 -7.46 -16.95 -3.23
CA ILE A 183 -8.29 -17.10 -4.42
C ILE A 183 -8.00 -18.49 -5.01
N SER A 184 -8.99 -19.38 -4.97
CA SER A 184 -8.83 -20.75 -5.49
C SER A 184 -9.86 -21.08 -6.56
N ALA A 185 -9.39 -21.60 -7.69
CA ALA A 185 -10.26 -22.05 -8.78
C ALA A 185 -11.08 -23.28 -8.36
N ASN A 186 -10.49 -24.15 -7.53
CA ASN A 186 -11.19 -25.32 -7.03
C ASN A 186 -12.27 -24.85 -6.04
N LYS A 187 -13.53 -24.96 -6.46
CA LYS A 187 -14.74 -24.47 -5.76
C LYS A 187 -14.97 -22.95 -5.87
N SER A 188 -14.24 -22.25 -6.73
CA SER A 188 -14.36 -20.78 -6.92
C SER A 188 -14.39 -20.01 -5.59
N SER A 189 -13.58 -20.44 -4.61
CA SER A 189 -13.63 -19.87 -3.27
C SER A 189 -12.63 -18.73 -3.14
N VAL A 190 -13.12 -17.58 -2.70
CA VAL A 190 -12.29 -16.44 -2.27
C VAL A 190 -12.50 -16.22 -0.78
N ARG A 191 -11.42 -16.25 -0.01
CA ARG A 191 -11.49 -16.14 1.46
C ARG A 191 -10.40 -15.24 2.00
N LEU A 192 -10.77 -14.37 2.94
CA LEU A 192 -9.81 -13.60 3.73
C LEU A 192 -9.50 -14.34 5.03
N LEU A 193 -8.22 -14.65 5.24
CA LEU A 193 -7.73 -15.43 6.36
C LEU A 193 -6.73 -14.64 7.20
N LYS A 194 -6.62 -15.04 8.45
CA LYS A 194 -5.54 -14.69 9.36
C LYS A 194 -4.72 -15.95 9.63
N GLN A 195 -3.42 -15.86 9.45
CA GLN A 195 -2.49 -16.91 9.83
C GLN A 195 -1.82 -16.60 11.18
N ARG A 196 -1.52 -17.65 11.93
CA ARG A 196 -0.64 -17.60 13.10
C ARG A 196 0.24 -18.84 13.10
N LYS A 197 1.53 -18.66 13.34
CA LYS A 197 2.46 -19.75 13.62
C LYS A 197 2.17 -20.25 15.05
N GLY A 198 1.83 -21.52 15.17
CA GLY A 198 1.70 -22.25 16.44
C GLY A 198 2.69 -23.41 16.50
N ASP A 199 2.70 -24.13 17.61
CA ASP A 199 3.68 -25.20 17.86
C ASP A 199 3.53 -26.38 16.87
N GLU A 200 2.31 -26.62 16.37
CA GLU A 200 1.99 -27.66 15.39
C GLU A 200 1.97 -27.16 13.93
N GLY A 201 2.43 -25.93 13.67
CA GLY A 201 2.50 -25.35 12.33
C GLY A 201 1.63 -24.11 12.12
N VAL A 202 1.17 -23.89 10.88
CA VAL A 202 0.44 -22.68 10.50
C VAL A 202 -1.06 -22.88 10.72
N LEU A 203 -1.64 -22.14 11.66
CA LEU A 203 -3.08 -22.15 11.91
C LEU A 203 -3.76 -21.06 11.08
N GLU A 204 -4.71 -21.46 10.24
CA GLU A 204 -5.54 -20.56 9.44
C GLU A 204 -6.93 -20.39 10.06
N LYS A 205 -7.37 -19.13 10.20
CA LYS A 205 -8.72 -18.78 10.64
C LYS A 205 -9.30 -17.70 9.76
N GLU A 206 -10.62 -17.72 9.55
CA GLU A 206 -11.29 -16.63 8.84
C GLU A 206 -11.07 -15.30 9.54
N ALA A 207 -10.74 -14.28 8.75
CA ALA A 207 -10.50 -12.94 9.25
C ALA A 207 -11.84 -12.29 9.60
N LYS A 208 -11.98 -11.76 10.81
CA LYS A 208 -13.14 -10.93 11.20
C LYS A 208 -12.89 -9.44 10.96
N ALA A 209 -11.62 -9.06 10.81
CA ALA A 209 -11.19 -7.68 10.68
C ALA A 209 -9.85 -7.57 9.96
N VAL A 210 -9.59 -6.42 9.34
CA VAL A 210 -8.33 -6.09 8.62
C VAL A 210 -7.55 -5.02 9.40
N SER A 211 -6.22 -5.13 9.41
CA SER A 211 -5.36 -4.16 10.08
C SER A 211 -5.21 -2.89 9.25
N THR A 212 -5.19 -1.72 9.88
CA THR A 212 -4.84 -0.46 9.20
C THR A 212 -3.34 -0.28 8.99
N LYS A 213 -2.53 -1.21 9.48
CA LYS A 213 -1.05 -1.20 9.44
C LYS A 213 -0.47 -2.47 8.82
N GLY A 214 -1.33 -3.35 8.32
CA GLY A 214 -0.95 -4.66 7.82
C GLY A 214 -1.34 -4.80 6.36
N ASN A 215 -0.60 -5.63 5.65
CA ASN A 215 -0.83 -5.88 4.23
C ASN A 215 -1.91 -6.93 4.02
N VAL A 216 -2.57 -6.88 2.86
CA VAL A 216 -3.37 -8.00 2.35
C VAL A 216 -2.53 -8.72 1.30
N ILE A 217 -2.05 -9.91 1.64
CA ILE A 217 -1.27 -10.78 0.76
C ILE A 217 -2.26 -11.59 -0.09
N VAL A 218 -2.16 -11.48 -1.41
CA VAL A 218 -3.08 -12.16 -2.32
C VAL A 218 -2.42 -13.44 -2.82
N LEU A 219 -3.06 -14.58 -2.59
CA LEU A 219 -2.58 -15.89 -3.00
C LEU A 219 -3.54 -16.52 -4.01
N LEU A 220 -3.00 -17.03 -5.10
CA LEU A 220 -3.73 -17.67 -6.18
C LEU A 220 -3.42 -19.17 -6.23
N ARG A 221 -4.44 -20.03 -6.36
CA ARG A 221 -4.27 -21.49 -6.47
C ARG A 221 -5.11 -22.12 -7.59
N ASN A 222 -4.49 -23.05 -8.31
CA ASN A 222 -5.12 -23.91 -9.33
C ASN A 222 -5.74 -23.15 -10.51
N TYR A 223 -5.25 -21.95 -10.80
CA TYR A 223 -5.61 -21.27 -12.03
C TYR A 223 -4.59 -21.59 -13.12
N ASN A 224 -5.09 -21.88 -14.32
CA ASN A 224 -4.26 -21.78 -15.51
C ASN A 224 -3.99 -20.30 -15.76
N ILE A 225 -2.80 -19.87 -15.37
CA ILE A 225 -2.38 -18.48 -15.45
C ILE A 225 -2.48 -17.90 -16.87
N LYS A 226 -2.32 -18.72 -17.91
CA LYS A 226 -2.45 -18.29 -19.31
C LYS A 226 -3.88 -17.85 -19.66
N ASP A 227 -4.87 -18.30 -18.91
CA ASP A 227 -6.28 -18.01 -19.16
C ASP A 227 -6.76 -16.78 -18.38
N ILE A 228 -5.93 -16.25 -17.47
CA ILE A 228 -6.25 -15.04 -16.70
C ILE A 228 -5.58 -13.85 -17.37
N GLU A 229 -6.37 -12.86 -17.75
CA GLU A 229 -5.84 -11.59 -18.26
C GLU A 229 -5.50 -10.66 -17.10
N LYS A 230 -6.41 -10.57 -16.13
CA LYS A 230 -6.34 -9.61 -15.04
C LYS A 230 -7.08 -10.13 -13.80
N ILE A 231 -6.54 -9.80 -12.63
CA ILE A 231 -7.23 -9.94 -11.34
C ILE A 231 -7.32 -8.55 -10.74
N THR A 232 -8.52 -8.13 -10.34
CA THR A 232 -8.73 -6.88 -9.61
C THR A 232 -9.21 -7.20 -8.22
N VAL A 233 -8.52 -6.69 -7.20
CA VAL A 233 -8.99 -6.75 -5.81
C VAL A 233 -9.45 -5.35 -5.44
N SER A 234 -10.74 -5.17 -5.19
CA SER A 234 -11.29 -3.88 -4.76
C SER A 234 -11.38 -3.83 -3.25
N MET A 235 -10.82 -2.79 -2.62
CA MET A 235 -10.93 -2.51 -1.19
C MET A 235 -11.35 -1.07 -0.95
N ASN A 236 -12.55 -0.83 -0.40
CA ASN A 236 -13.10 0.53 -0.20
C ASN A 236 -12.99 1.41 -1.45
N GLU A 237 -13.54 0.91 -2.57
CA GLU A 237 -13.60 1.63 -3.85
C GLU A 237 -12.23 1.88 -4.51
N LYS A 238 -11.15 1.34 -3.95
CA LYS A 238 -9.83 1.30 -4.60
C LYS A 238 -9.58 -0.05 -5.24
N ASP A 239 -9.21 -0.03 -6.50
CA ASP A 239 -8.94 -1.23 -7.29
C ASP A 239 -7.43 -1.51 -7.37
N PHE A 240 -7.03 -2.69 -6.89
CA PHE A 240 -5.68 -3.21 -7.00
C PHE A 240 -5.62 -4.19 -8.15
N VAL A 241 -5.02 -3.76 -9.26
CA VAL A 241 -5.01 -4.49 -10.54
C VAL A 241 -3.73 -5.29 -10.71
N TYR A 242 -3.88 -6.59 -10.94
CA TYR A 242 -2.81 -7.53 -11.24
C TYR A 242 -2.97 -8.04 -12.67
N ASN A 243 -2.16 -7.51 -13.59
CA ASN A 243 -2.10 -8.03 -14.96
C ASN A 243 -1.35 -9.36 -14.95
N MET A 244 -1.99 -10.40 -15.47
CA MET A 244 -1.47 -11.76 -15.51
C MET A 244 -1.01 -12.15 -16.92
N SER A 245 -0.93 -11.19 -17.86
CA SER A 245 -0.27 -11.38 -19.14
C SER A 245 1.22 -11.66 -18.90
N PHE A 246 1.58 -12.94 -18.91
CA PHE A 246 2.97 -13.36 -18.95
C PHE A 246 3.37 -13.45 -20.41
N ASP A 247 4.32 -12.62 -20.81
CA ASP A 247 5.02 -12.86 -22.05
C ASP A 247 5.95 -14.06 -21.85
N ILE A 248 5.37 -15.26 -21.93
CA ILE A 248 6.12 -16.51 -22.09
C ILE A 248 6.42 -16.62 -23.59
N SER A 249 7.08 -15.60 -24.14
CA SER A 249 7.69 -15.73 -25.46
C SER A 249 8.71 -16.85 -25.35
N ASN A 250 8.76 -17.70 -26.38
CA ASN A 250 9.86 -18.66 -26.53
C ASN A 250 11.17 -17.91 -26.24
N PRO A 251 12.04 -18.43 -25.36
CA PRO A 251 13.27 -17.74 -25.06
C PRO A 251 14.04 -17.65 -26.35
N LYS A 252 14.26 -16.41 -26.81
CA LYS A 252 15.40 -16.15 -27.67
C LYS A 252 16.63 -16.51 -26.84
N ASP A 253 17.47 -17.36 -27.40
CA ASP A 253 18.71 -17.81 -26.78
C ASP A 253 19.43 -16.62 -26.13
N SER A 254 19.72 -16.74 -24.84
CA SER A 254 20.51 -15.74 -24.13
C SER A 254 21.91 -15.76 -24.72
N GLY A 255 22.17 -14.84 -25.65
CA GLY A 255 23.43 -14.68 -26.38
C GLY A 255 24.59 -14.14 -25.53
N ASP A 256 24.79 -14.63 -24.31
CA ASP A 256 26.01 -14.40 -23.56
C ASP A 256 27.05 -15.44 -24.01
N LYS A 257 27.84 -15.07 -25.03
CA LYS A 257 29.06 -15.81 -25.37
C LYS A 257 30.04 -15.71 -24.19
N PRO A 258 30.70 -16.81 -23.78
CA PRO A 258 31.82 -16.74 -22.85
C PRO A 258 32.94 -15.89 -23.47
N GLU A 259 33.56 -15.05 -22.63
CA GLU A 259 34.75 -14.27 -22.96
C GLU A 259 35.81 -15.17 -23.62
N LYS A 260 36.35 -14.70 -24.74
CA LYS A 260 37.43 -15.37 -25.49
C LYS A 260 38.66 -15.48 -24.61
N GLU A 261 39.03 -16.69 -24.19
CA GLU A 261 40.43 -17.04 -23.96
C GLU A 261 41.16 -17.19 -25.30
N GLU A 262 42.44 -16.82 -25.28
CA GLU A 262 43.32 -16.62 -26.42
C GLU A 262 43.49 -17.86 -27.29
N LYS A 263 43.71 -17.60 -28.59
CA LYS A 263 44.00 -18.60 -29.62
C LYS A 263 45.38 -19.25 -29.39
N GLU A 264 45.42 -20.58 -29.43
CA GLU A 264 46.58 -21.31 -29.97
C GLU A 264 46.15 -22.20 -31.15
N GLU A 265 47.13 -22.49 -32.00
CA GLU A 265 47.05 -22.80 -33.42
C GLU A 265 46.32 -24.09 -33.83
N GLN A 266 45.83 -24.06 -35.07
CA GLN A 266 45.21 -25.15 -35.82
C GLN A 266 46.07 -26.43 -35.84
N THR A 267 45.40 -27.58 -35.73
CA THR A 267 45.84 -28.80 -36.42
C THR A 267 44.63 -29.54 -36.97
N ASP A 268 44.63 -29.77 -38.28
CA ASP A 268 43.64 -30.55 -39.02
C ASP A 268 43.52 -31.98 -38.48
N SER A 269 42.31 -32.40 -38.14
CA SER A 269 41.98 -33.83 -38.04
C SER A 269 40.50 -34.12 -38.33
N LYS A 270 40.31 -35.23 -39.05
CA LYS A 270 39.06 -35.86 -39.54
C LYS A 270 37.95 -35.96 -38.48
N PRO A 271 36.67 -36.01 -38.89
CA PRO A 271 35.57 -36.24 -37.97
C PRO A 271 35.57 -37.70 -37.46
N GLU A 272 35.96 -37.89 -36.21
CA GLU A 272 35.69 -39.12 -35.45
C GLU A 272 34.25 -39.10 -34.90
N GLU A 273 33.57 -40.24 -34.98
CA GLU A 273 32.28 -40.49 -34.33
C GLU A 273 32.41 -40.33 -32.82
N VAL A 274 31.79 -39.28 -32.29
CA VAL A 274 31.65 -39.05 -30.84
C VAL A 274 30.74 -40.12 -30.25
N LYS A 275 31.33 -41.12 -29.60
CA LYS A 275 30.64 -41.98 -28.63
C LYS A 275 30.31 -41.13 -27.41
N SER A 276 29.02 -40.91 -27.13
CA SER A 276 28.58 -40.25 -25.89
C SER A 276 29.12 -41.05 -24.70
N THR A 277 30.01 -40.42 -23.93
CA THR A 277 30.65 -41.04 -22.79
C THR A 277 29.70 -41.04 -21.60
N SER A 278 29.69 -42.12 -20.82
CA SER A 278 28.87 -42.29 -19.61
C SER A 278 29.00 -41.17 -18.56
N GLY A 279 30.03 -40.31 -18.67
CA GLY A 279 30.21 -39.12 -17.84
C GLY A 279 29.12 -38.05 -18.02
N ASP A 280 28.60 -37.88 -19.24
CA ASP A 280 27.64 -36.81 -19.55
C ASP A 280 26.25 -37.08 -18.94
N ILE A 281 25.81 -38.36 -18.96
CA ILE A 281 24.54 -38.79 -18.35
C ILE A 281 24.57 -38.60 -16.83
N THR A 282 25.72 -38.87 -16.20
CA THR A 282 25.90 -38.68 -14.75
C THR A 282 25.79 -37.19 -14.37
N ALA A 283 26.35 -36.30 -15.19
CA ALA A 283 26.25 -34.85 -14.99
C ALA A 283 24.81 -34.34 -15.17
N VAL A 284 24.08 -34.83 -16.18
CA VAL A 284 22.65 -34.52 -16.37
C VAL A 284 21.81 -34.97 -15.18
N THR A 285 22.00 -36.20 -14.72
CA THR A 285 21.27 -36.75 -13.56
C THR A 285 21.50 -35.89 -12.32
N LYS A 286 22.77 -35.56 -12.04
CA LYS A 286 23.15 -34.68 -10.93
C LYS A 286 22.48 -33.32 -11.02
N ARG A 287 22.51 -32.70 -12.21
CA ARG A 287 21.91 -31.38 -12.44
C ARG A 287 20.40 -31.38 -12.25
N LEU A 288 19.69 -32.34 -12.84
CA LEU A 288 18.23 -32.47 -12.67
C LEU A 288 17.86 -32.75 -11.21
N LYS A 289 18.67 -33.52 -10.49
CA LYS A 289 18.45 -33.79 -9.07
C LYS A 289 18.56 -32.52 -8.23
N GLU A 290 19.61 -31.73 -8.45
CA GLU A 290 19.79 -30.43 -7.79
C GLU A 290 18.63 -29.48 -8.06
N ASP A 291 18.18 -29.38 -9.33
CA ASP A 291 17.06 -28.51 -9.70
C ASP A 291 15.72 -29.03 -9.13
N TYR A 292 15.49 -30.35 -9.08
CA TYR A 292 14.32 -30.94 -8.44
C TYR A 292 14.31 -30.72 -6.92
N ASP A 293 15.45 -30.89 -6.26
CA ASP A 293 15.58 -30.71 -4.81
C ASP A 293 15.29 -29.27 -4.38
N LYS A 294 15.57 -28.27 -5.24
CA LYS A 294 15.19 -26.88 -5.02
C LYS A 294 13.69 -26.65 -5.06
N ILE A 295 12.96 -27.34 -5.95
CA ILE A 295 11.53 -27.05 -6.20
C ILE A 295 10.55 -27.95 -5.46
N LYS A 296 10.97 -29.17 -5.05
CA LYS A 296 10.06 -30.19 -4.53
C LYS A 296 9.29 -29.82 -3.26
N ASN A 297 9.81 -28.87 -2.48
CA ASN A 297 9.22 -28.42 -1.21
C ASN A 297 8.71 -26.97 -1.28
N ILE A 298 8.59 -26.39 -2.48
CA ILE A 298 8.11 -25.02 -2.63
C ILE A 298 6.59 -25.02 -2.76
N ASP A 299 5.91 -24.74 -1.65
CA ASP A 299 4.45 -24.61 -1.62
C ASP A 299 3.99 -23.25 -2.17
N ILE A 300 4.80 -22.21 -1.99
CA ILE A 300 4.45 -20.81 -2.27
C ILE A 300 5.56 -20.15 -3.11
N LEU A 301 5.20 -19.59 -4.27
CA LEU A 301 6.09 -18.83 -5.16
C LEU A 301 5.53 -17.43 -5.39
N ASN A 302 6.39 -16.42 -5.49
CA ASN A 302 5.95 -15.13 -6.03
C ASN A 302 5.73 -15.23 -7.55
N LYS A 303 5.08 -14.20 -8.10
CA LYS A 303 4.74 -14.12 -9.51
C LYS A 303 5.98 -14.24 -10.41
N GLU A 304 7.05 -13.52 -10.10
CA GLU A 304 8.27 -13.44 -10.91
C GLU A 304 9.00 -14.79 -10.98
N ASP A 305 9.17 -15.46 -9.85
CA ASP A 305 9.82 -16.77 -9.77
C ASP A 305 8.97 -17.88 -10.40
N TYR A 306 7.64 -17.75 -10.38
CA TYR A 306 6.78 -18.65 -11.14
C TYR A 306 7.06 -18.55 -12.66
N VAL A 307 7.32 -17.34 -13.18
CA VAL A 307 7.73 -17.16 -14.59
C VAL A 307 9.09 -17.81 -14.85
N VAL A 308 10.06 -17.60 -13.96
CA VAL A 308 11.38 -18.23 -14.06
C VAL A 308 11.25 -19.75 -14.13
N LEU A 309 10.41 -20.34 -13.27
CA LEU A 309 10.14 -21.78 -13.27
C LEU A 309 9.48 -22.23 -14.59
N LYS A 310 8.51 -21.48 -15.12
CA LYS A 310 7.84 -21.83 -16.39
C LYS A 310 8.75 -21.70 -17.60
N ASN A 311 9.60 -20.69 -17.65
CA ASN A 311 10.60 -20.54 -18.69
C ASN A 311 11.62 -21.69 -18.61
N TYR A 312 12.13 -22.00 -17.42
CA TYR A 312 13.03 -23.13 -17.22
C TYR A 312 12.40 -24.46 -17.66
N GLN A 313 11.15 -24.74 -17.28
CA GLN A 313 10.41 -25.94 -17.70
C GLN A 313 10.23 -26.00 -19.23
N SER A 314 10.01 -24.86 -19.88
CA SER A 314 9.82 -24.78 -21.33
C SER A 314 11.15 -25.03 -22.07
N ASN A 315 12.26 -24.49 -21.57
CA ASN A 315 13.59 -24.72 -22.12
C ASN A 315 14.00 -26.17 -21.99
N LEU A 316 13.75 -26.76 -20.81
CA LEU A 316 14.05 -28.15 -20.56
C LEU A 316 13.24 -29.09 -21.48
N LYS A 317 11.98 -28.75 -21.78
CA LYS A 317 11.17 -29.46 -22.79
C LYS A 317 11.76 -29.34 -24.19
N ALA A 318 12.08 -28.13 -24.62
CA ALA A 318 12.64 -27.89 -25.95
C ALA A 318 13.98 -28.60 -26.17
N ILE A 319 14.85 -28.61 -25.16
CA ILE A 319 16.12 -29.37 -25.21
C ILE A 319 15.83 -30.87 -25.29
N LYS A 320 14.91 -31.41 -24.47
CA LYS A 320 14.54 -32.83 -24.53
C LYS A 320 13.98 -33.23 -25.89
N GLU A 321 13.13 -32.41 -26.51
CA GLU A 321 12.55 -32.71 -27.82
C GLU A 321 13.59 -32.77 -28.94
N LYS A 322 14.69 -32.03 -28.81
CA LYS A 322 15.81 -32.04 -29.77
C LYS A 322 16.87 -33.11 -29.47
N LEU A 323 16.86 -33.71 -28.27
CA LEU A 323 17.81 -34.77 -27.91
C LEU A 323 17.54 -36.02 -28.77
N LYS A 324 18.60 -36.52 -29.42
CA LYS A 324 18.53 -37.76 -30.23
C LYS A 324 18.54 -39.03 -29.39
N GLN A 325 19.09 -38.95 -28.18
CA GLN A 325 19.18 -40.07 -27.24
C GLN A 325 18.20 -39.85 -26.09
N ASP A 326 17.52 -40.92 -25.69
CA ASP A 326 16.62 -40.89 -24.54
C ASP A 326 17.39 -40.62 -23.25
N LEU A 327 16.75 -39.92 -22.32
CA LEU A 327 17.25 -39.83 -20.94
C LEU A 327 17.28 -41.22 -20.32
N ASP A 328 18.28 -41.51 -19.50
CA ASP A 328 18.29 -42.71 -18.66
C ASP A 328 17.09 -42.70 -17.69
N LEU A 329 16.79 -43.86 -17.08
CA LEU A 329 15.58 -44.03 -16.28
C LEU A 329 15.49 -43.03 -15.11
N GLU A 330 16.62 -42.71 -14.47
CA GLU A 330 16.64 -41.78 -13.33
C GLU A 330 16.47 -40.33 -13.80
N SER A 331 17.23 -39.89 -14.80
CA SER A 331 17.06 -38.55 -15.38
C SER A 331 15.66 -38.33 -15.94
N LYS A 332 15.08 -39.34 -16.60
CA LYS A 332 13.71 -39.29 -17.12
C LYS A 332 12.71 -39.11 -15.99
N ALA A 333 12.87 -39.81 -14.87
CA ALA A 333 12.00 -39.66 -13.70
C ALA A 333 12.12 -38.26 -13.07
N LEU A 334 13.33 -37.71 -12.96
CA LEU A 334 13.57 -36.35 -12.45
C LEU A 334 13.02 -35.28 -13.39
N TYR A 335 13.25 -35.41 -14.69
CA TYR A 335 12.67 -34.55 -15.72
C TYR A 335 11.15 -34.49 -15.59
N GLU A 336 10.48 -35.65 -15.53
CA GLU A 336 9.01 -35.71 -15.43
C GLU A 336 8.51 -35.06 -14.15
N LYS A 337 9.23 -35.23 -13.03
CA LYS A 337 8.92 -34.55 -11.76
C LYS A 337 9.07 -33.03 -11.90
N ILE A 338 10.17 -32.54 -12.48
CA ILE A 338 10.41 -31.10 -12.67
C ILE A 338 9.33 -30.48 -13.55
N ILE A 339 9.00 -31.11 -14.68
CA ILE A 339 7.99 -30.61 -15.62
C ILE A 339 6.59 -30.58 -15.00
N LYS A 340 6.26 -31.55 -14.14
CA LYS A 340 4.96 -31.63 -13.46
C LYS A 340 4.90 -30.79 -12.19
N THR A 341 6.03 -30.33 -11.66
CA THR A 341 6.06 -29.52 -10.44
C THR A 341 5.40 -28.16 -10.70
N SER A 342 4.51 -27.77 -9.80
CA SER A 342 3.89 -26.46 -9.74
C SER A 342 3.73 -26.11 -8.26
N PRO A 343 3.93 -24.84 -7.86
CA PRO A 343 3.60 -24.43 -6.51
C PRO A 343 2.11 -24.62 -6.25
N ASP A 344 1.77 -24.84 -5.00
CA ASP A 344 0.39 -24.88 -4.52
C ASP A 344 -0.25 -23.48 -4.55
N TRP A 345 0.54 -22.44 -4.27
CA TRP A 345 0.11 -21.05 -4.24
C TRP A 345 1.08 -20.12 -4.95
N ILE A 346 0.52 -19.13 -5.63
CA ILE A 346 1.26 -18.05 -6.26
C ILE A 346 0.90 -16.74 -5.55
N VAL A 347 1.90 -16.09 -4.99
CA VAL A 347 1.80 -14.79 -4.32
C VAL A 347 1.78 -13.71 -5.38
N LEU A 348 0.72 -12.92 -5.39
CA LEU A 348 0.70 -11.64 -6.11
C LEU A 348 1.25 -10.55 -5.20
N ASN A 349 1.60 -9.40 -5.77
CA ASN A 349 2.14 -8.29 -4.99
C ASN A 349 1.19 -7.95 -3.82
N PRO A 350 1.70 -7.90 -2.57
CA PRO A 350 0.87 -7.54 -1.42
C PRO A 350 0.23 -6.18 -1.63
N ILE A 351 -1.02 -6.03 -1.17
CA ILE A 351 -1.71 -4.74 -1.12
C ILE A 351 -1.22 -4.00 0.13
N PRO A 352 -0.43 -2.91 -0.01
CA PRO A 352 0.12 -2.19 1.14
C PRO A 352 -0.94 -1.30 1.78
N ASP A 353 -1.00 -1.30 3.12
CA ASP A 353 -1.66 -0.30 4.00
C ASP A 353 -2.94 0.38 3.44
N ALA A 354 -3.79 -0.40 2.75
CA ALA A 354 -4.81 0.17 1.85
C ALA A 354 -5.98 0.82 2.59
N ILE A 355 -6.03 0.72 3.91
CA ILE A 355 -7.20 1.13 4.68
C ILE A 355 -6.90 2.41 5.45
N LYS A 356 -6.81 3.51 4.69
CA LYS A 356 -6.77 4.84 5.29
C LYS A 356 -8.15 5.16 5.89
N ASN A 357 -8.16 5.37 7.20
CA ASN A 357 -9.27 5.95 7.98
C ASN A 357 -10.68 5.37 7.80
N SER A 358 -10.84 4.18 7.24
CA SER A 358 -12.15 3.53 7.20
C SER A 358 -12.40 2.67 8.44
N ASP A 359 -13.66 2.59 8.83
CA ASP A 359 -14.14 1.77 9.94
C ASP A 359 -14.53 0.35 9.51
N LYS A 360 -14.80 0.19 8.22
CA LYS A 360 -15.23 -1.05 7.59
C LYS A 360 -14.59 -1.13 6.20
N VAL A 361 -14.22 -2.32 5.78
CA VAL A 361 -13.62 -2.59 4.48
C VAL A 361 -14.41 -3.62 3.76
N GLU A 362 -15.00 -3.22 2.64
CA GLU A 362 -15.55 -4.17 1.69
C GLU A 362 -14.46 -4.63 0.75
N ILE A 363 -14.32 -5.95 0.62
CA ILE A 363 -13.36 -6.58 -0.28
C ILE A 363 -14.14 -7.35 -1.33
N SER A 364 -13.86 -7.06 -2.59
CA SER A 364 -14.35 -7.85 -3.72
C SER A 364 -13.20 -8.19 -4.66
N VAL A 365 -13.35 -9.26 -5.41
CA VAL A 365 -12.37 -9.71 -6.41
C VAL A 365 -13.08 -9.86 -7.74
N VAL A 366 -12.49 -9.33 -8.80
CA VAL A 366 -12.89 -9.55 -10.18
C VAL A 366 -11.77 -10.32 -10.88
N ILE A 367 -12.12 -11.40 -11.56
CA ILE A 367 -11.18 -12.21 -12.33
C ILE A 367 -11.59 -12.16 -13.80
N ASP A 368 -10.75 -11.53 -14.60
CA ASP A 368 -10.95 -11.38 -16.05
C ASP A 368 -10.20 -12.51 -16.75
N ARG A 369 -10.92 -13.27 -17.57
CA ARG A 369 -10.38 -14.41 -18.29
C ARG A 369 -10.57 -14.22 -19.79
N ALA A 370 -9.60 -14.70 -20.56
CA ALA A 370 -9.67 -14.65 -22.01
C ALA A 370 -10.95 -15.34 -22.50
N ASN A 371 -11.77 -14.59 -23.24
CA ASN A 371 -13.03 -15.05 -23.84
C ASN A 371 -14.11 -15.55 -22.85
N LYS A 372 -14.11 -15.07 -21.59
CA LYS A 372 -15.18 -15.38 -20.62
C LYS A 372 -15.67 -14.11 -19.94
N THR A 373 -16.90 -14.17 -19.44
CA THR A 373 -17.48 -13.11 -18.63
C THR A 373 -16.71 -12.93 -17.32
N GLU A 374 -16.60 -11.68 -16.87
CA GLU A 374 -15.93 -11.32 -15.62
C GLU A 374 -16.61 -12.02 -14.43
N ASP A 375 -15.81 -12.69 -13.60
CA ASP A 375 -16.29 -13.30 -12.37
C ASP A 375 -16.11 -12.29 -11.22
N LYS A 376 -17.17 -11.56 -10.85
CA LYS A 376 -17.17 -10.69 -9.66
C LYS A 376 -17.57 -11.47 -8.41
N ILE A 377 -16.66 -11.55 -7.46
CA ILE A 377 -16.81 -12.30 -6.21
C ILE A 377 -16.73 -11.32 -5.04
N LEU A 378 -17.84 -11.14 -4.33
CA LEU A 378 -17.84 -10.43 -3.05
C LEU A 378 -17.20 -11.33 -2.00
N VAL A 379 -16.05 -10.90 -1.47
CA VAL A 379 -15.34 -11.65 -0.42
C VAL A 379 -16.04 -11.43 0.92
N GLY A 380 -16.43 -10.19 1.18
CA GLY A 380 -17.18 -9.81 2.36
C GLY A 380 -16.83 -8.41 2.84
N SER A 381 -17.31 -8.09 4.04
CA SER A 381 -17.04 -6.81 4.65
C SER A 381 -16.54 -6.97 6.08
N TYR A 382 -15.44 -6.27 6.37
CA TYR A 382 -14.59 -6.53 7.53
C TYR A 382 -14.40 -5.26 8.33
N LEU A 383 -14.45 -5.34 9.66
CA LEU A 383 -14.11 -4.20 10.51
C LEU A 383 -12.61 -3.92 10.46
N THR A 384 -12.20 -2.71 10.85
CA THR A 384 -10.79 -2.36 10.93
C THR A 384 -10.23 -2.49 12.34
N ILE A 385 -9.00 -2.98 12.45
CA ILE A 385 -8.22 -3.04 13.71
C ILE A 385 -6.97 -2.18 13.57
N GLY A 386 -6.55 -1.57 14.68
CA GLY A 386 -5.41 -0.66 14.67
C GLY A 386 -5.78 0.71 14.09
N GLY A 387 -5.04 1.72 14.53
CA GLY A 387 -5.29 3.10 14.15
C GLY A 387 -6.31 3.83 15.04
N LEU A 388 -6.36 5.14 14.83
CA LEU A 388 -7.19 6.08 15.57
C LEU A 388 -8.24 6.69 14.65
N SER A 389 -9.45 6.90 15.17
CA SER A 389 -10.50 7.66 14.50
C SER A 389 -10.88 8.85 15.37
N TYR A 390 -10.95 10.04 14.77
CA TYR A 390 -11.35 11.26 15.43
C TYR A 390 -12.78 11.63 15.03
N ASP A 391 -13.57 12.07 16.00
CA ASP A 391 -14.95 12.48 15.80
C ASP A 391 -15.28 13.69 16.68
N GLY A 392 -15.87 14.73 16.08
CA GLY A 392 -16.41 15.89 16.79
C GLY A 392 -17.93 15.95 16.67
N GLY A 393 -18.63 16.33 17.74
CA GLY A 393 -20.06 16.60 17.69
C GLY A 393 -20.63 17.11 19.02
N GLY A 394 -21.95 17.17 19.12
CA GLY A 394 -22.64 17.55 20.35
C GLY A 394 -22.86 16.38 21.31
N ASN A 395 -22.70 16.62 22.61
CA ASN A 395 -23.06 15.69 23.67
C ASN A 395 -23.89 16.41 24.75
N PHE A 396 -24.74 15.65 25.43
CA PHE A 396 -25.29 16.04 26.72
C PHE A 396 -24.33 15.64 27.83
N PHE A 397 -24.19 16.50 28.83
CA PHE A 397 -23.27 16.33 29.95
C PHE A 397 -24.04 16.44 31.26
N ILE A 398 -23.81 15.49 32.14
CA ILE A 398 -24.28 15.47 33.52
C ILE A 398 -23.02 15.60 34.39
N THR A 399 -22.97 16.58 35.27
CA THR A 399 -21.78 16.85 36.10
C THR A 399 -22.15 17.12 37.54
N GLY A 400 -21.23 16.83 38.46
CA GLY A 400 -21.31 17.28 39.85
C GLY A 400 -20.89 18.75 40.03
N LEU A 401 -20.36 19.40 38.99
CA LEU A 401 -20.11 20.85 39.01
C LEU A 401 -21.43 21.60 38.93
N ARG A 402 -21.70 22.44 39.94
CA ARG A 402 -22.90 23.27 39.95
C ARG A 402 -22.63 24.68 40.41
N ASN A 403 -23.22 25.61 39.69
CA ASN A 403 -23.25 27.01 40.05
C ASN A 403 -24.37 27.29 41.08
N ASN A 404 -24.17 26.81 42.31
CA ASN A 404 -25.18 26.93 43.36
C ASN A 404 -25.49 28.42 43.67
N LYS A 405 -26.76 28.70 43.99
CA LYS A 405 -27.13 30.03 44.48
C LYS A 405 -26.55 30.22 45.88
N VAL A 406 -25.86 31.34 46.07
CA VAL A 406 -25.50 31.84 47.39
C VAL A 406 -26.65 32.70 47.88
N PHE A 407 -27.12 32.44 49.09
CA PHE A 407 -28.16 33.22 49.75
C PHE A 407 -27.78 33.45 51.22
N THR A 408 -28.50 34.33 51.89
CA THR A 408 -28.34 34.58 53.31
C THR A 408 -29.35 33.76 54.11
N ASP A 409 -28.91 33.18 55.22
CA ASP A 409 -29.76 32.40 56.11
C ASP A 409 -29.41 32.72 57.56
N SER A 410 -30.40 32.66 58.45
CA SER A 410 -30.19 32.91 59.88
C SER A 410 -29.78 31.61 60.55
N ILE A 411 -28.64 31.62 61.24
CA ILE A 411 -28.10 30.46 61.94
C ILE A 411 -27.87 30.80 63.41
N THR A 412 -28.00 29.80 64.29
CA THR A 412 -27.73 29.97 65.72
C THR A 412 -26.29 29.58 66.02
N VAL A 413 -25.52 30.48 66.61
CA VAL A 413 -24.11 30.28 66.99
C VAL A 413 -24.00 30.63 68.47
N GLY A 414 -23.90 29.63 69.34
CA GLY A 414 -24.08 29.84 70.77
C GLY A 414 -25.51 30.29 71.09
N ASP A 415 -25.65 31.43 71.79
CA ASP A 415 -26.95 32.02 72.16
C ASP A 415 -27.44 33.12 71.19
N SER A 416 -26.66 33.47 70.16
CA SER A 416 -26.99 34.53 69.19
C SER A 416 -27.45 33.97 67.84
N LYS A 417 -28.39 34.69 67.21
CA LYS A 417 -28.75 34.47 65.79
C LYS A 417 -27.89 35.38 64.92
N GLU A 418 -27.14 34.78 64.02
CA GLU A 418 -26.29 35.48 63.03
C GLU A 418 -26.86 35.29 61.63
N LEU A 419 -26.71 36.28 60.75
CA LEU A 419 -27.06 36.16 59.34
C LEU A 419 -25.80 35.72 58.58
N ARG A 420 -25.79 34.52 57.98
CA ARG A 420 -24.60 34.02 57.27
C ARG A 420 -24.90 33.70 55.81
N ALA A 421 -23.88 33.83 54.97
CA ALA A 421 -23.94 33.34 53.59
C ALA A 421 -23.97 31.80 53.61
N ARG A 422 -24.84 31.22 52.80
CA ARG A 422 -24.96 29.78 52.60
C ARG A 422 -25.03 29.44 51.12
N ILE A 423 -24.43 28.32 50.78
CA ILE A 423 -24.55 27.69 49.46
C ILE A 423 -25.73 26.73 49.50
N GLY A 424 -26.65 26.85 48.54
CA GLY A 424 -27.74 25.88 48.40
C GLY A 424 -27.23 24.46 48.19
N ASN A 425 -27.70 23.52 49.01
CA ASN A 425 -27.28 22.12 48.99
C ASN A 425 -28.30 21.16 48.32
N LYS A 426 -29.40 21.69 47.76
CA LYS A 426 -30.42 20.89 47.06
C LYS A 426 -29.97 20.60 45.63
N ASN A 427 -29.92 19.32 45.23
CA ASN A 427 -29.52 18.81 43.91
C ASN A 427 -28.08 19.17 43.50
N GLN A 428 -27.11 18.31 43.79
CA GLN A 428 -25.68 18.50 43.48
C GLN A 428 -25.30 18.09 42.05
N THR A 429 -26.20 18.22 41.09
CA THR A 429 -25.97 17.77 39.71
C THR A 429 -26.51 18.77 38.72
N SER A 430 -25.74 19.05 37.68
CA SER A 430 -26.13 19.94 36.58
C SER A 430 -26.14 19.19 35.26
N LEU A 431 -27.12 19.50 34.42
CA LEU A 431 -27.26 19.00 33.05
C LEU A 431 -26.93 20.12 32.06
N GLY A 432 -26.18 19.81 31.02
CA GLY A 432 -25.82 20.76 29.97
C GLY A 432 -25.65 20.12 28.61
N TYR A 433 -25.43 20.97 27.61
CA TYR A 433 -25.12 20.57 26.24
C TYR A 433 -23.87 21.29 25.76
N GLY A 434 -23.07 20.59 24.95
CA GLY A 434 -21.78 21.10 24.55
C GLY A 434 -21.15 20.37 23.38
N LEU A 435 -20.02 20.91 22.95
CA LEU A 435 -19.17 20.30 21.94
C LEU A 435 -18.29 19.24 22.60
N SER A 436 -18.06 18.15 21.88
CA SER A 436 -17.25 17.02 22.31
C SER A 436 -16.42 16.51 21.14
N GLY A 437 -15.12 16.39 21.36
CA GLY A 437 -14.18 15.64 20.54
C GLY A 437 -13.91 14.27 21.15
N GLU A 438 -13.82 13.26 20.30
CA GLU A 438 -13.56 11.87 20.68
C GLU A 438 -12.44 11.30 19.82
N VAL A 439 -11.45 10.70 20.48
CA VAL A 439 -10.47 9.83 19.83
C VAL A 439 -10.85 8.39 20.15
N SER A 440 -11.22 7.61 19.14
CA SER A 440 -11.60 6.20 19.28
C SER A 440 -10.52 5.27 18.73
N PHE A 441 -10.31 4.15 19.42
CA PHE A 441 -9.38 3.12 18.98
C PHE A 441 -10.12 2.05 18.19
N ARG A 442 -9.64 1.74 16.98
CA ARG A 442 -10.25 0.71 16.13
C ARG A 442 -9.85 -0.68 16.62
N THR A 443 -10.83 -1.40 17.18
CA THR A 443 -10.64 -2.72 17.80
C THR A 443 -11.18 -3.86 16.94
N GLY A 444 -11.73 -3.58 15.77
CA GLY A 444 -12.44 -4.58 14.96
C GLY A 444 -13.78 -5.01 15.57
N SER A 445 -14.34 -4.17 16.44
CA SER A 445 -15.63 -4.37 17.10
C SER A 445 -16.52 -3.13 16.91
N LEU A 446 -17.83 -3.33 17.09
CA LEU A 446 -18.81 -2.26 17.17
C LEU A 446 -18.58 -1.38 18.41
N ILE A 447 -18.10 -1.99 19.51
CA ILE A 447 -17.73 -1.29 20.74
C ILE A 447 -16.27 -0.88 20.64
N ARG A 448 -16.02 0.43 20.77
CA ARG A 448 -14.68 1.01 20.70
C ARG A 448 -14.38 1.76 21.99
N PRO A 449 -13.21 1.56 22.60
CA PRO A 449 -12.76 2.43 23.67
C PRO A 449 -12.40 3.79 23.08
N THR A 450 -12.65 4.84 23.85
CA THR A 450 -12.48 6.22 23.42
C THR A 450 -11.86 7.09 24.50
N LEU A 451 -11.24 8.18 24.09
CA LEU A 451 -10.88 9.30 24.94
C LEU A 451 -11.71 10.51 24.51
N ASN A 452 -12.47 11.07 25.44
CA ASN A 452 -13.40 12.15 25.20
C ASN A 452 -12.88 13.45 25.81
N ILE A 453 -12.98 14.54 25.05
CA ILE A 453 -12.72 15.91 25.49
C ILE A 453 -13.94 16.74 25.14
N GLY A 454 -14.50 17.47 26.09
CA GLY A 454 -15.72 18.26 25.87
C GLY A 454 -15.64 19.65 26.47
N ALA A 455 -16.45 20.55 25.92
CA ALA A 455 -16.76 21.84 26.49
C ALA A 455 -18.28 22.04 26.45
N PHE A 456 -18.92 22.30 27.59
CA PHE A 456 -20.38 22.36 27.68
C PHE A 456 -20.87 23.49 28.57
N VAL A 457 -22.12 23.92 28.32
CA VAL A 457 -22.81 24.91 29.14
C VAL A 457 -23.99 24.21 29.84
N PRO A 458 -24.07 24.25 31.18
CA PRO A 458 -25.22 23.75 31.93
C PRO A 458 -26.48 24.59 31.67
N PHE A 459 -27.65 23.95 31.61
CA PHE A 459 -28.94 24.61 31.32
C PHE A 459 -29.46 25.46 32.49
N GLU A 460 -29.10 25.11 33.72
CA GLU A 460 -29.64 25.72 34.94
C GLU A 460 -28.83 26.94 35.44
N GLU A 461 -27.83 27.42 34.69
CA GLU A 461 -26.78 28.29 35.24
C GLU A 461 -26.36 29.44 34.31
N ASP A 462 -25.64 30.43 34.88
CA ASP A 462 -24.82 31.40 34.13
C ASP A 462 -24.01 30.69 33.04
N ILE A 463 -23.84 31.34 31.88
CA ILE A 463 -23.14 30.84 30.68
C ILE A 463 -21.62 30.72 30.92
N SER A 464 -21.20 29.88 31.86
CA SER A 464 -19.81 29.55 32.13
C SER A 464 -19.52 28.17 31.54
N PRO A 465 -18.69 28.05 30.50
CA PRO A 465 -18.39 26.75 29.91
C PRO A 465 -17.53 25.91 30.85
N TYR A 466 -17.88 24.63 30.99
CA TYR A 466 -17.10 23.62 31.70
C TYR A 466 -16.32 22.78 30.71
N LEU A 467 -15.09 22.43 31.07
CA LEU A 467 -14.24 21.50 30.33
C LEU A 467 -14.41 20.10 30.91
N ALA A 468 -14.51 19.08 30.05
CA ALA A 468 -14.68 17.68 30.43
C ALA A 468 -13.60 16.82 29.76
N LEU A 469 -12.96 15.92 30.49
CA LEU A 469 -11.97 14.98 29.97
C LEU A 469 -12.14 13.61 30.64
N GLY A 470 -12.23 12.55 29.84
CA GLY A 470 -12.39 11.22 30.39
C GLY A 470 -12.38 10.08 29.37
N PRO A 471 -12.14 8.84 29.83
CA PRO A 471 -12.35 7.67 28.99
C PRO A 471 -13.83 7.51 28.61
N GLY A 472 -14.06 6.81 27.52
CA GLY A 472 -15.39 6.50 27.04
C GLY A 472 -15.45 5.23 26.22
N VAL A 473 -16.66 4.93 25.78
CA VAL A 473 -16.96 3.88 24.82
C VAL A 473 -17.88 4.43 23.76
N SER A 474 -17.63 4.08 22.51
CA SER A 474 -18.55 4.34 21.41
C SER A 474 -19.05 3.05 20.79
N LEU A 475 -20.35 3.04 20.49
CA LEU A 475 -21.02 2.04 19.67
C LEU A 475 -21.13 2.62 18.26
N THR A 476 -20.28 2.15 17.35
CA THR A 476 -20.22 2.66 15.97
C THR A 476 -20.91 1.69 15.03
N GLY A 477 -22.10 2.05 14.57
CA GLY A 477 -22.78 1.41 13.45
C GLY A 477 -22.54 2.15 12.13
N GLU A 478 -23.14 1.67 11.04
CA GLU A 478 -22.96 2.28 9.71
C GLU A 478 -23.60 3.67 9.57
N LYS A 479 -24.71 3.90 10.26
CA LYS A 479 -25.50 5.14 10.17
C LYS A 479 -25.60 5.89 11.50
N VAL A 480 -25.38 5.20 12.62
CA VAL A 480 -25.57 5.75 13.96
C VAL A 480 -24.34 5.44 14.78
N LYS A 481 -23.84 6.46 15.46
CA LYS A 481 -22.80 6.32 16.48
C LYS A 481 -23.34 6.84 17.81
N ILE A 482 -23.25 6.01 18.83
CA ILE A 482 -23.61 6.37 20.20
C ILE A 482 -22.32 6.46 21.00
N ARG A 483 -22.19 7.52 21.81
CA ARG A 483 -21.00 7.82 22.58
C ARG A 483 -21.38 7.93 24.05
N PHE A 484 -20.58 7.31 24.90
CA PHE A 484 -20.65 7.45 26.35
C PHE A 484 -19.26 7.77 26.87
N ALA A 485 -19.14 8.76 27.75
CA ALA A 485 -17.89 9.05 28.42
C ALA A 485 -18.16 9.43 29.88
N ALA A 486 -17.17 9.20 30.73
CA ALA A 486 -17.21 9.67 32.10
C ALA A 486 -15.80 10.05 32.53
N GLY A 487 -15.68 11.03 33.42
CA GLY A 487 -14.38 11.51 33.85
C GLY A 487 -14.46 12.73 34.73
N LEU A 488 -13.51 13.64 34.54
CA LEU A 488 -13.40 14.86 35.33
C LEU A 488 -13.89 16.05 34.51
N ALA A 489 -14.72 16.87 35.13
CA ALA A 489 -15.09 18.18 34.65
C ALA A 489 -14.41 19.26 35.49
N TYR A 490 -14.02 20.34 34.85
CA TYR A 490 -13.37 21.50 35.44
C TYR A 490 -14.10 22.77 34.98
N GLY A 491 -14.42 23.64 35.93
CA GLY A 491 -15.26 24.80 35.65
C GLY A 491 -15.22 25.84 36.74
N LYS A 492 -15.75 27.02 36.45
CA LYS A 492 -15.96 28.07 37.45
C LYS A 492 -17.33 27.91 38.08
N VAL A 493 -17.38 27.75 39.40
CA VAL A 493 -18.62 27.65 40.18
C VAL A 493 -18.73 28.82 41.15
N ASN A 494 -19.95 29.16 41.55
CA ASN A 494 -20.19 30.09 42.64
C ASN A 494 -19.68 29.51 43.96
N ALA A 495 -18.88 30.30 44.66
CA ALA A 495 -18.55 30.13 46.07
C ALA A 495 -18.97 31.38 46.85
N ILE A 496 -19.03 31.25 48.18
CA ILE A 496 -19.17 32.41 49.06
C ILE A 496 -17.87 33.18 49.01
N SER A 497 -17.93 34.49 48.77
CA SER A 497 -16.72 35.31 48.73
C SER A 497 -15.95 35.23 50.05
N GLU A 498 -14.61 35.06 49.98
CA GLU A 498 -13.75 34.82 51.15
C GLU A 498 -13.98 35.84 52.29
N GLN A 499 -14.25 37.11 51.95
CA GLN A 499 -14.50 38.18 52.91
C GLN A 499 -15.77 38.00 53.76
N TYR A 500 -16.69 37.12 53.33
CA TYR A 500 -17.97 36.84 53.97
C TYR A 500 -18.06 35.43 54.57
N ILE A 501 -17.04 34.60 54.39
CA ILE A 501 -16.98 33.27 55.02
C ILE A 501 -16.92 33.45 56.54
N ASP A 502 -17.82 32.76 57.25
CA ASP A 502 -17.91 32.76 58.71
C ASP A 502 -18.09 34.13 59.38
N ARG A 503 -18.60 35.12 58.65
CA ARG A 503 -18.95 36.45 59.20
C ARG A 503 -20.45 36.63 59.36
N ASP A 504 -20.84 37.38 60.39
CA ASP A 504 -22.22 37.87 60.51
C ASP A 504 -22.45 39.01 59.51
N LEU A 505 -23.33 38.78 58.56
CA LEU A 505 -23.65 39.69 57.47
C LEU A 505 -24.50 40.87 57.94
N SER A 506 -25.07 40.82 59.15
CA SER A 506 -25.84 41.92 59.74
C SER A 506 -25.01 43.20 59.93
N SER A 507 -23.68 43.08 60.01
CA SER A 507 -22.75 44.20 60.19
C SER A 507 -22.42 44.98 58.91
N PHE A 508 -22.93 44.56 57.75
CA PHE A 508 -22.62 45.17 56.46
C PHE A 508 -23.86 45.89 55.91
N SER A 509 -23.72 47.15 55.53
CA SER A 509 -24.78 47.91 54.86
C SER A 509 -24.75 47.65 53.33
N ASN A 510 -25.93 47.55 52.71
CA ASN A 510 -26.12 47.44 51.26
C ASN A 510 -25.52 46.18 50.57
N LEU A 511 -25.50 45.03 51.25
CA LEU A 511 -25.14 43.76 50.62
C LEU A 511 -26.19 43.33 49.58
N THR A 512 -25.77 43.08 48.35
CA THR A 512 -26.56 42.34 47.35
C THR A 512 -26.08 40.89 47.26
N ASN A 513 -26.92 40.00 46.70
CA ASN A 513 -26.52 38.61 46.47
C ASN A 513 -25.31 38.49 45.53
N GLU A 514 -25.09 39.45 44.64
CA GLU A 514 -23.92 39.48 43.75
C GLU A 514 -22.63 39.76 44.53
N ASN A 515 -22.70 40.56 45.60
CA ASN A 515 -21.55 40.81 46.47
C ASN A 515 -21.11 39.55 47.22
N LEU A 516 -22.06 38.66 47.56
CA LEU A 516 -21.79 37.45 48.34
C LEU A 516 -21.11 36.35 47.54
N VAL A 517 -21.11 36.46 46.21
CA VAL A 517 -20.66 35.41 45.29
C VAL A 517 -19.29 35.76 44.73
N GLU A 518 -18.40 34.79 44.73
CA GLU A 518 -17.20 34.79 43.89
C GLU A 518 -17.18 33.54 42.99
N LYS A 519 -16.50 33.63 41.85
CA LYS A 519 -16.34 32.48 40.94
C LYS A 519 -14.99 31.83 41.17
N VAL A 520 -15.00 30.63 41.74
CA VAL A 520 -13.79 29.82 41.98
C VAL A 520 -13.71 28.67 40.98
N TRP A 521 -12.49 28.25 40.67
CA TRP A 521 -12.28 27.03 39.89
C TRP A 521 -12.50 25.82 40.78
N ASP A 522 -13.32 24.89 40.30
CA ASP A 522 -13.58 23.61 40.97
C ASP A 522 -13.54 22.46 39.96
N SER A 523 -13.46 21.24 40.48
CA SER A 523 -13.46 20.01 39.71
C SER A 523 -14.45 19.00 40.27
N SER A 524 -15.16 18.30 39.40
CA SER A 524 -16.07 17.23 39.81
C SER A 524 -16.12 16.13 38.75
N TRP A 525 -16.93 15.10 38.99
CA TRP A 525 -17.18 14.05 38.01
C TRP A 525 -18.13 14.55 36.92
N TYR A 526 -18.04 13.96 35.73
CA TYR A 526 -19.09 14.06 34.70
C TYR A 526 -19.39 12.71 34.06
N ILE A 527 -20.56 12.63 33.44
CA ILE A 527 -20.99 11.60 32.50
C ILE A 527 -21.51 12.34 31.27
N SER A 528 -21.13 11.92 30.07
CA SER A 528 -21.68 12.44 28.83
C SER A 528 -22.23 11.34 27.96
N PHE A 529 -23.30 11.68 27.22
CA PHE A 529 -23.87 10.82 26.20
C PHE A 529 -24.13 11.62 24.93
N GLY A 530 -23.90 10.99 23.78
CA GLY A 530 -24.12 11.61 22.48
C GLY A 530 -24.60 10.60 21.45
N ILE A 531 -25.47 11.07 20.55
CA ILE A 531 -25.94 10.29 19.40
C ILE A 531 -25.62 11.10 18.16
N ARG A 532 -24.91 10.49 17.21
CA ARG A 532 -24.56 11.08 15.92
C ARG A 532 -25.12 10.22 14.80
N TYR A 533 -25.78 10.86 13.85
CA TYR A 533 -26.14 10.23 12.57
C TYR A 533 -25.03 10.50 11.55
N VAL A 534 -24.54 9.45 10.90
CA VAL A 534 -23.54 9.51 9.84
C VAL A 534 -24.28 9.46 8.52
N PHE A 535 -24.37 10.60 7.85
CA PHE A 535 -24.81 10.63 6.46
C PHE A 535 -23.67 10.08 5.61
N LYS A 536 -23.89 8.94 4.94
CA LYS A 536 -23.03 8.56 3.81
C LYS A 536 -23.23 9.66 2.77
N LYS A 537 -22.16 10.39 2.48
CA LYS A 537 -22.15 11.22 1.29
C LYS A 537 -22.17 10.21 0.13
N ASP A 538 -23.25 10.19 -0.64
CA ASP A 538 -23.21 9.51 -1.92
C ASP A 538 -22.21 10.33 -2.75
N ASP A 539 -21.02 9.78 -3.03
CA ASP A 539 -19.97 10.44 -3.81
C ASP A 539 -20.33 10.52 -5.32
N LYS A 540 -21.59 10.85 -5.61
CA LYS A 540 -22.07 11.22 -6.95
C LYS A 540 -21.99 12.74 -7.10
N ASP A 541 -20.78 13.29 -7.13
CA ASP A 541 -20.52 14.65 -7.63
C ASP A 541 -19.33 14.61 -8.60
#